data_AF-A0A972X544-F1
#
_entry.id   AF-A0A972X544-F1
#
_cell.length_a   1.000
_cell.length_b   1.000
_cell.length_c   1.000
_cell.angle_alpha   90.00
_cell.angle_beta   90.00
_cell.angle_gamma   90.00
#
_symmetry.space_group_name_H-M   'P 1'
#
loop_
_entity.id
_entity.type
_entity.pdbx_description
1 polymer ?
#
loop_
_entity_poly.entity_id
_entity_poly.type
_entity_poly.pdbx_seq_one_letter_code
_entity_poly.pdbx_strand_id
1 'polypeptide(L)'
;MRRVIRLVACSWLCLAAAGCGPSNVPKERAIQVARDPLKDVRSFLEGYVQGQSVGSEVELFPKLVDEIRNTDADKAAVVESGLADIVKSPSTARARAKKLLVAL
;
A
#
# COMPACT_ATOMS: atom_id res chain seq x y z
N MET A 1 26.89 27.52 56.56
CA MET A 1 27.58 26.81 55.46
C MET A 1 26.62 25.81 54.82
N ARG A 2 26.54 25.80 53.48
CA ARG A 2 25.98 24.76 52.58
C ARG A 2 24.44 24.58 52.59
N ARG A 3 23.68 25.08 51.61
CA ARG A 3 23.54 24.75 50.17
C ARG A 3 22.26 23.91 49.91
N VAL A 4 21.26 24.62 49.41
CA VAL A 4 20.12 24.22 48.56
C VAL A 4 20.46 23.04 47.64
N ILE A 5 19.58 22.03 47.52
CA ILE A 5 19.44 21.03 46.43
C ILE A 5 18.13 20.26 46.72
N ARG A 6 17.03 20.52 45.97
CA ARG A 6 16.55 19.74 44.79
C ARG A 6 15.86 18.42 45.20
N LEU A 7 14.76 17.93 44.66
CA LEU A 7 13.98 18.18 43.44
C LEU A 7 12.66 17.36 43.59
N VAL A 8 11.57 17.92 43.06
CA VAL A 8 10.59 17.23 42.21
C VAL A 8 9.71 16.16 42.87
N ALA A 9 8.54 16.64 43.29
CA ALA A 9 7.28 15.94 43.12
C ALA A 9 7.03 15.65 41.63
N CYS A 10 6.80 14.38 41.28
CA CYS A 10 6.12 13.98 40.05
C CYS A 10 5.52 12.59 40.33
N SER A 11 4.37 12.55 41.01
CA SER A 11 3.08 12.30 40.36
C SER A 11 3.19 11.19 39.31
N TRP A 12 3.29 9.94 39.78
CA TRP A 12 3.01 8.76 38.99
C TRP A 12 1.49 8.75 38.72
N LEU A 13 1.10 9.49 37.70
CA LEU A 13 -0.25 9.55 37.19
C LEU A 13 -0.47 8.33 36.28
N CYS A 14 -1.38 7.47 36.73
CA CYS A 14 -1.91 6.32 36.02
C CYS A 14 -2.24 6.64 34.56
N LEU A 15 -1.58 5.96 33.61
CA LEU A 15 -1.97 5.92 32.21
C LEU A 15 -2.00 4.47 31.70
N ALA A 16 -2.88 3.67 32.28
CA ALA A 16 -3.12 2.28 31.87
C ALA A 16 -4.62 2.02 31.60
N ALA A 17 -5.28 2.94 30.92
CA ALA A 17 -6.67 2.75 30.45
C ALA A 17 -6.92 3.45 29.11
N ALA A 18 -6.15 3.09 28.09
CA ALA A 18 -6.59 3.18 26.70
C ALA A 18 -6.80 1.74 26.17
N GLY A 19 -7.60 0.96 26.91
CA GLY A 19 -8.23 -0.22 26.36
C GLY A 19 -9.25 0.27 25.33
N CYS A 20 -8.94 0.06 24.05
CA CYS A 20 -9.90 0.20 22.96
C CYS A 20 -11.19 -0.54 23.35
N GLY A 21 -12.34 0.10 23.20
CA GLY A 21 -13.64 -0.35 23.70
C GLY A 21 -14.04 -1.76 23.25
N PRO A 22 -15.18 -2.29 23.76
CA PRO A 22 -15.61 -3.64 23.48
C PRO A 22 -15.65 -3.90 21.97
N SER A 23 -14.82 -4.84 21.52
CA SER A 23 -14.74 -5.30 20.14
C SER A 23 -16.02 -6.06 19.81
N ASN A 24 -17.03 -5.33 19.38
CA ASN A 24 -18.26 -5.86 18.84
C ASN A 24 -17.99 -6.25 17.39
N VAL A 25 -17.21 -7.32 17.17
CA VAL A 25 -16.83 -7.82 15.83
C VAL A 25 -18.10 -8.31 15.12
N PRO A 26 -18.60 -7.61 14.09
CA PRO A 26 -19.74 -8.07 13.31
C PRO A 26 -19.33 -9.38 12.61
N LYS A 27 -20.23 -10.37 12.58
CA LYS A 27 -20.01 -11.62 11.85
C LYS A 27 -19.62 -11.32 10.41
N GLU A 28 -18.46 -11.83 10.03
CA GLU A 28 -17.84 -11.68 8.73
C GLU A 28 -18.77 -12.26 7.66
N ARG A 29 -19.47 -11.38 6.93
CA ARG A 29 -20.16 -11.76 5.69
C ARG A 29 -19.13 -11.65 4.58
N ALA A 30 -18.81 -12.80 3.96
CA ALA A 30 -18.01 -12.83 2.74
C ALA A 30 -18.81 -12.16 1.61
N ILE A 31 -18.62 -10.85 1.46
CA ILE A 31 -19.09 -10.12 0.29
C ILE A 31 -18.11 -10.47 -0.83
N GLN A 32 -18.55 -11.28 -1.81
CA GLN A 32 -17.81 -11.43 -3.06
C GLN A 32 -17.90 -10.09 -3.81
N VAL A 33 -16.96 -9.19 -3.54
CA VAL A 33 -16.80 -7.97 -4.31
C VAL A 33 -16.13 -8.39 -5.61
N ALA A 34 -16.82 -8.19 -6.75
CA ALA A 34 -16.20 -8.30 -8.06
C ALA A 34 -14.99 -7.35 -8.08
N ARG A 35 -13.79 -7.92 -8.05
CA ARG A 35 -12.52 -7.19 -7.98
C ARG A 35 -12.06 -6.96 -9.41
N ASP A 36 -11.93 -5.70 -9.79
CA ASP A 36 -11.31 -5.31 -11.06
C ASP A 36 -9.79 -5.28 -10.89
N PRO A 37 -9.03 -6.22 -11.49
CA PRO A 37 -7.58 -6.27 -11.32
C PRO A 37 -6.88 -5.07 -11.97
N LEU A 38 -7.48 -4.40 -12.97
CA LEU A 38 -6.94 -3.16 -13.53
C LEU A 38 -7.00 -2.01 -12.54
N LYS A 39 -8.00 -2.00 -11.64
CA LYS A 39 -8.10 -0.98 -10.60
C LYS A 39 -6.92 -1.07 -9.63
N ASP A 40 -6.51 -2.27 -9.25
CA ASP A 40 -5.37 -2.44 -8.35
C ASP A 40 -4.06 -2.02 -9.02
N VAL A 41 -3.87 -2.41 -10.28
CA VAL A 41 -2.73 -1.95 -11.08
C VAL A 41 -2.70 -0.42 -11.13
N ARG A 42 -3.83 0.24 -11.45
CA ARG A 42 -3.92 1.71 -11.45
C ARG A 42 -3.53 2.31 -10.10
N SER A 43 -3.99 1.74 -8.99
CA SER A 43 -3.63 2.23 -7.65
C SER A 43 -2.13 2.13 -7.36
N PHE A 44 -1.45 1.03 -7.74
CA PHE A 44 0.01 0.95 -7.61
C PHE A 44 0.73 1.99 -8.47
N LEU A 45 0.28 2.16 -9.73
CA LEU A 45 0.86 3.13 -10.64
C LEU A 45 0.68 4.57 -10.13
N GLU A 46 -0.50 4.91 -9.61
CA GLU A 46 -0.76 6.22 -8.99
C GLU A 46 0.18 6.46 -7.80
N GLY A 47 0.40 5.44 -6.96
CA GLY A 47 1.40 5.50 -5.88
C GLY A 47 2.80 5.84 -6.41
N TYR A 48 3.26 5.17 -7.47
CA TYR A 48 4.56 5.47 -8.08
C TYR A 48 4.60 6.87 -8.72
N VAL A 49 3.49 7.33 -9.30
CA VAL A 49 3.37 8.70 -9.79
C VAL A 49 3.50 9.71 -8.65
N GLN A 50 2.99 9.37 -7.46
CA GLN A 50 3.09 10.21 -6.26
C GLN A 50 4.46 10.13 -5.57
N GLY A 51 5.30 9.15 -5.93
CA GLY A 51 6.64 8.99 -5.38
C GLY A 51 6.77 7.86 -4.35
N GLN A 52 5.76 7.00 -4.23
CA GLN A 52 5.89 5.74 -3.50
C GLN A 52 7.02 4.91 -4.13
N SER A 53 7.87 4.31 -3.28
CA SER A 53 8.88 3.35 -3.72
C SER A 53 8.24 2.06 -4.19
N VAL A 54 8.86 1.41 -5.17
CA VAL A 54 8.54 0.02 -5.55
C VAL A 54 8.92 -0.90 -4.38
N GLY A 55 7.96 -1.69 -3.91
CA GLY A 55 8.08 -2.53 -2.72
C GLY A 55 7.58 -3.96 -2.91
N SER A 56 7.02 -4.55 -1.85
CA SER A 56 6.58 -5.95 -1.80
C SER A 56 5.40 -6.26 -2.73
N GLU A 57 4.68 -5.26 -3.23
CA GLU A 57 3.61 -5.44 -4.21
C GLU A 57 4.07 -6.09 -5.51
N VAL A 58 5.37 -6.02 -5.82
CA VAL A 58 5.97 -6.67 -7.00
C VAL A 58 5.71 -8.18 -7.02
N GLU A 59 5.63 -8.82 -5.85
CA GLU A 59 5.32 -10.25 -5.73
C GLU A 59 3.90 -10.58 -6.21
N LEU A 60 3.00 -9.59 -6.22
CA LEU A 60 1.61 -9.73 -6.66
C LEU A 60 1.44 -9.46 -8.15
N PHE A 61 2.44 -8.90 -8.83
CA PHE A 61 2.32 -8.50 -10.24
C PHE A 61 2.00 -9.66 -11.18
N PRO A 62 2.65 -10.84 -11.09
CA PRO A 62 2.32 -11.96 -11.96
C PRO A 62 0.86 -12.37 -11.84
N LYS A 63 0.34 -12.43 -10.61
CA LYS A 63 -1.05 -12.76 -10.34
C LYS A 63 -2.02 -11.73 -10.94
N LEU A 64 -1.73 -10.44 -10.80
CA LEU A 64 -2.57 -9.38 -11.38
C LEU A 64 -2.58 -9.44 -12.91
N VAL A 65 -1.42 -9.69 -13.52
CA VAL A 65 -1.31 -9.87 -14.97
C VAL A 65 -2.15 -11.06 -15.43
N ASP A 66 -2.10 -12.19 -14.73
CA ASP A 66 -2.90 -13.38 -15.07
C ASP A 66 -4.40 -13.11 -14.90
N GLU A 67 -4.81 -12.42 -13.85
CA GLU A 67 -6.21 -12.01 -13.64
C GLU A 67 -6.71 -11.06 -14.74
N ILE A 68 -5.88 -10.11 -15.18
CA ILE A 68 -6.20 -9.24 -16.31
C ILE A 68 -6.26 -10.05 -17.61
N ARG A 69 -5.34 -10.99 -17.82
CA ARG A 69 -5.27 -11.81 -19.05
C ARG A 69 -6.54 -12.62 -19.29
N ASN A 70 -7.19 -13.06 -18.21
CA ASN A 70 -8.47 -13.77 -18.28
C ASN A 70 -9.65 -12.89 -18.74
N THR A 71 -9.50 -11.56 -18.66
CA THR A 71 -10.56 -10.61 -19.07
C THR A 71 -10.18 -9.81 -20.32
N ASP A 72 -8.92 -9.40 -20.45
CA ASP A 72 -8.37 -8.62 -21.55
C ASP A 72 -6.87 -8.95 -21.74
N ALA A 73 -6.58 -9.84 -22.69
CA ALA A 73 -5.22 -10.30 -22.96
C ALA A 73 -4.31 -9.19 -23.52
N ASP A 74 -4.86 -8.24 -24.28
CA ASP A 74 -4.09 -7.14 -24.87
C ASP A 74 -3.64 -6.18 -23.77
N LYS A 75 -4.54 -5.82 -22.84
CA LYS A 75 -4.18 -5.02 -21.66
C LYS A 75 -3.22 -5.76 -20.75
N ALA A 76 -3.36 -7.08 -20.59
CA ALA A 76 -2.43 -7.86 -19.77
C ALA A 76 -0.99 -7.75 -20.29
N ALA A 77 -0.79 -7.80 -21.62
CA ALA A 77 0.54 -7.66 -22.21
C ALA A 77 1.14 -6.26 -21.97
N VAL A 78 0.32 -5.21 -22.09
CA VAL A 78 0.72 -3.82 -21.80
C VAL A 78 1.11 -3.65 -20.33
N VAL A 79 0.29 -4.19 -19.41
CA VAL A 79 0.54 -4.16 -17.97
C VAL A 79 1.81 -4.94 -17.61
N GLU A 80 1.96 -6.16 -18.11
CA GLU A 80 3.13 -7.02 -17.85
C GLU A 80 4.43 -6.32 -18.23
N SER A 81 4.50 -5.79 -19.47
CA SER A 81 5.68 -5.08 -19.94
C SER A 81 5.96 -3.82 -19.11
N GLY A 82 4.93 -3.03 -18.79
CA GLY A 82 5.11 -1.78 -18.07
C GLY A 82 5.50 -1.99 -16.60
N LEU A 83 4.94 -3.01 -15.93
CA LEU A 83 5.32 -3.38 -14.56
C LEU A 83 6.73 -3.98 -14.52
N ALA A 84 7.10 -4.86 -15.46
CA ALA A 84 8.45 -5.42 -15.54
C ALA A 84 9.52 -4.33 -15.69
N ASP A 85 9.23 -3.31 -16.51
CA ASP A 85 10.10 -2.15 -16.69
C ASP A 85 10.25 -1.30 -15.43
N ILE A 86 9.21 -1.19 -14.61
CA ILE A 86 9.26 -0.51 -13.30
C ILE A 86 10.13 -1.30 -12.32
N VAL A 87 9.95 -2.63 -12.25
CA VAL A 87 10.74 -3.52 -11.39
C VAL A 87 12.22 -3.50 -11.77
N LYS A 88 12.52 -3.54 -13.07
CA LYS A 88 13.90 -3.51 -13.58
C LYS A 88 14.60 -2.19 -13.31
N SER A 89 13.85 -1.09 -13.19
CA SER A 89 14.43 0.25 -13.00
C SER A 89 13.55 1.12 -12.08
N PRO A 90 13.56 0.86 -10.76
CA PRO A 90 12.70 1.58 -9.81
C PRO A 90 12.94 3.08 -9.78
N SER A 91 14.15 3.54 -10.08
CA SER A 91 14.48 4.97 -10.23
C SER A 91 13.67 5.68 -11.32
N THR A 92 13.14 4.92 -12.29
CA THR A 92 12.29 5.42 -13.39
C THR A 92 10.80 5.18 -13.17
N ALA A 93 10.41 4.60 -12.02
CA ALA A 93 9.05 4.15 -11.73
C ALA A 93 8.00 5.24 -11.98
N ARG A 94 8.23 6.47 -11.50
CA ARG A 94 7.32 7.61 -11.69
C ARG A 94 7.03 7.89 -13.17
N ALA A 95 8.06 7.93 -14.01
CA ALA A 95 7.91 8.25 -15.43
C ALA A 95 7.21 7.11 -16.19
N ARG A 96 7.55 5.86 -15.86
CA ARG A 96 6.95 4.66 -16.47
C ARG A 96 5.50 4.46 -16.04
N ALA A 97 5.18 4.70 -14.77
CA ALA A 97 3.82 4.63 -14.26
C ALA A 97 2.89 5.64 -14.92
N LYS A 98 3.36 6.88 -15.16
CA LYS A 98 2.59 7.88 -15.94
C LYS A 98 2.28 7.39 -17.36
N LYS A 99 3.28 6.83 -18.05
CA LYS A 99 3.10 6.31 -19.41
C LYS A 99 2.13 5.14 -19.43
N LEU A 100 2.27 4.22 -18.49
CA LEU A 100 1.41 3.04 -18.40
C LEU A 100 -0.04 3.45 -18.08
N LEU A 101 -0.28 4.38 -17.16
CA LEU A 101 -1.63 4.88 -16.85
C LEU A 101 -2.37 5.47 -18.06
N VAL A 102 -1.65 6.09 -19.01
CA VAL A 102 -2.25 6.61 -20.25
C VAL A 102 -2.61 5.48 -21.22
N ALA A 103 -1.94 4.34 -21.14
CA ALA A 103 -2.14 3.19 -22.02
C ALA A 103 -3.25 2.22 -21.54
N LEU A 104 -3.78 2.39 -20.32
CA LEU A 104 -4.79 1.50 -19.69
C LEU A 104 -6.23 2.02 -19.81
#